data_AF-A0A3C2D4J5-F1
#
_entry.id   AF-A0A3C2D4J5-F1
#
_cell.length_a   1.000
_cell.length_b   1.000
_cell.length_c   1.000
_cell.angle_alpha   90.00
_cell.angle_beta   90.00
_cell.angle_gamma   90.00
#
_symmetry.space_group_name_H-M   'P 1'
#
loop_
_entity.id
_entity.type
_entity.pdbx_description
1 polymer ?
#
loop_
_entity_poly.entity_id
_entity_poly.type
_entity_poly.pdbx_seq_one_letter_code
_entity_poly.pdbx_strand_id
1 'polypeptide(L)'
;MMILKNLEFHRSVEGKDAMYRNCGAPNSILIEPTSTEIIIPLLAQTEAQFPRCYKRLKEVYGQSREFRYLAARRFIKCNCGEFDNVLDVDDNGLIHPELVTCPMRGECLDEGIICLPERETGLTAREKEIAQLVAKGMSNEEIARMLFIGIDAVKSHVQNCLRKLNLHCRASLSSYITQMNS
;
A
#
# COMPACT_ATOMS: atom_id res chain seq x y z
N MET A 1 12.21 -8.11 9.24
CA MET A 1 10.75 -8.33 9.09
C MET A 1 10.51 -8.73 7.65
N MET A 2 9.75 -9.81 7.39
CA MET A 2 9.40 -10.21 6.02
C MET A 2 8.43 -9.16 5.43
N ILE A 3 8.59 -8.82 4.16
CA ILE A 3 7.75 -7.88 3.41
C ILE A 3 7.21 -8.66 2.21
N LEU A 4 5.89 -8.63 1.98
CA LEU A 4 5.29 -9.23 0.80
C LEU A 4 5.67 -8.45 -0.44
N LYS A 5 5.91 -9.17 -1.54
CA LYS A 5 6.30 -8.62 -2.83
C LYS A 5 5.81 -9.52 -3.94
N ASN A 6 5.52 -8.94 -5.10
CA ASN A 6 5.12 -9.66 -6.30
C ASN A 6 3.95 -10.64 -6.06
N LEU A 7 2.91 -10.17 -5.38
CA LEU A 7 1.71 -10.95 -5.07
C LEU A 7 0.48 -10.36 -5.73
N GLU A 8 -0.41 -11.25 -6.15
CA GLU A 8 -1.80 -10.96 -6.45
C GLU A 8 -2.66 -11.63 -5.38
N PHE A 9 -3.57 -10.90 -4.79
CA PHE A 9 -4.66 -11.41 -3.99
C PHE A 9 -5.94 -11.42 -4.82
N HIS A 10 -6.85 -12.31 -4.48
CA HIS A 10 -8.18 -12.28 -5.07
C HIS A 10 -9.16 -13.04 -4.19
N ARG A 11 -10.45 -13.00 -4.56
CA ARG A 11 -11.47 -13.84 -3.93
C ARG A 11 -11.51 -15.24 -4.55
N SER A 12 -11.94 -16.24 -3.76
CA SER A 12 -12.37 -17.52 -4.33
C SER A 12 -13.53 -17.31 -5.32
N VAL A 13 -13.78 -18.28 -6.20
CA VAL A 13 -14.85 -18.20 -7.21
C VAL A 13 -16.23 -17.93 -6.58
N GLU A 14 -16.48 -18.45 -5.38
CA GLU A 14 -17.71 -18.18 -4.62
C GLU A 14 -17.73 -16.80 -3.93
N GLY A 15 -16.65 -16.02 -4.00
CA GLY A 15 -16.51 -14.70 -3.38
C GLY A 15 -16.29 -14.73 -1.86
N LYS A 16 -16.21 -15.92 -1.25
CA LYS A 16 -16.21 -16.09 0.21
C LYS A 16 -14.82 -15.94 0.82
N ASP A 17 -13.81 -16.48 0.18
CA ASP A 17 -12.47 -16.66 0.77
C ASP A 17 -11.45 -15.75 0.11
N ALA A 18 -10.38 -15.44 0.85
CA ALA A 18 -9.23 -14.71 0.34
C ALA A 18 -8.18 -15.70 -0.14
N MET A 19 -7.67 -15.48 -1.34
CA MET A 19 -6.66 -16.28 -1.99
C MET A 19 -5.46 -15.37 -2.33
N TYR A 20 -4.29 -15.96 -2.53
CA TYR A 20 -3.15 -15.25 -3.09
C TYR A 20 -2.40 -16.11 -4.11
N ARG A 21 -1.65 -15.46 -4.99
CA ARG A 21 -0.80 -16.07 -6.00
C ARG A 21 0.49 -15.28 -6.11
N ASN A 22 1.61 -15.99 -6.16
CA ASN A 22 2.90 -15.36 -6.47
C ASN A 22 2.96 -15.03 -7.98
N CYS A 23 3.62 -13.94 -8.35
CA CYS A 23 3.85 -13.60 -9.74
C CYS A 23 4.43 -14.78 -10.54
N GLY A 24 3.77 -15.15 -11.63
CA GLY A 24 4.15 -16.27 -12.49
C GLY A 24 3.79 -17.66 -11.96
N ALA A 25 3.20 -17.79 -10.76
CA ALA A 25 2.73 -19.08 -10.26
C ALA A 25 1.43 -19.49 -10.98
N PRO A 26 1.26 -20.79 -11.32
CA PRO A 26 0.07 -21.26 -12.02
C PRO A 26 -1.16 -21.40 -11.11
N ASN A 27 -0.95 -21.55 -9.79
CA ASN A 27 -2.01 -21.87 -8.85
C ASN A 27 -2.09 -20.84 -7.73
N SER A 28 -3.31 -20.52 -7.33
CA SER A 28 -3.60 -19.71 -6.14
C SER A 28 -3.66 -20.56 -4.87
N ILE A 29 -3.33 -19.97 -3.74
CA ILE A 29 -3.30 -20.59 -2.42
C ILE A 29 -4.37 -19.94 -1.55
N LEU A 30 -5.14 -20.75 -0.83
CA LEU A 30 -6.12 -20.28 0.15
C LEU A 30 -5.41 -19.68 1.37
N ILE A 31 -5.87 -18.51 1.80
CA ILE A 31 -5.43 -17.92 3.07
C ILE A 31 -6.30 -18.49 4.18
N GLU A 32 -5.69 -19.31 5.04
CA GLU A 32 -6.30 -19.89 6.23
C GLU A 32 -5.86 -19.13 7.49
N PRO A 33 -6.52 -19.30 8.64
CA PRO A 33 -6.10 -18.66 9.89
C PRO A 33 -4.63 -18.94 10.29
N THR A 34 -4.07 -20.04 9.80
CA THR A 34 -2.69 -20.51 10.02
C THR A 34 -1.67 -19.93 9.04
N SER A 35 -2.07 -19.25 7.96
CA SER A 35 -1.21 -18.66 6.92
C SER A 35 -0.45 -17.41 7.40
N THR A 36 0.28 -17.55 8.51
CA THR A 36 0.96 -16.44 9.21
C THR A 36 2.04 -15.76 8.36
N GLU A 37 2.64 -16.50 7.43
CA GLU A 37 3.64 -16.03 6.47
C GLU A 37 3.09 -15.00 5.47
N ILE A 38 1.78 -14.97 5.24
CA ILE A 38 1.10 -13.94 4.44
C ILE A 38 0.39 -12.94 5.34
N ILE A 39 -0.34 -13.42 6.36
CA ILE A 39 -1.19 -12.57 7.21
C ILE A 39 -0.37 -11.54 7.99
N ILE A 40 0.73 -11.94 8.62
CA ILE A 40 1.54 -11.04 9.45
C ILE A 40 2.16 -9.91 8.62
N PRO A 41 2.90 -10.20 7.52
CA PRO A 41 3.50 -9.13 6.73
C PRO A 41 2.45 -8.28 5.99
N LEU A 42 1.33 -8.85 5.53
CA LEU A 42 0.23 -8.06 4.95
C LEU A 42 -0.29 -7.02 5.96
N LEU A 43 -0.57 -7.43 7.20
CA LEU A 43 -1.04 -6.51 8.23
C LEU A 43 0.01 -5.47 8.61
N ALA A 44 1.29 -5.85 8.66
CA ALA A 44 2.38 -4.90 8.92
C ALA A 44 2.51 -3.87 7.77
N GLN A 45 2.40 -4.31 6.52
CA GLN A 45 2.39 -3.41 5.35
C GLN A 45 1.12 -2.55 5.33
N THR A 46 -0.03 -3.08 5.72
CA THR A 46 -1.28 -2.32 5.86
C THR A 46 -1.14 -1.25 6.95
N GLU A 47 -0.55 -1.58 8.11
CA GLU A 47 -0.29 -0.62 9.19
C GLU A 47 0.67 0.49 8.74
N ALA A 48 1.74 0.13 8.03
CA ALA A 48 2.73 1.09 7.54
C ALA A 48 2.20 2.00 6.42
N GLN A 49 1.37 1.47 5.53
CA GLN A 49 0.92 2.17 4.33
C GLN A 49 -0.44 2.86 4.52
N PHE A 50 -1.32 2.28 5.32
CA PHE A 50 -2.71 2.71 5.53
C PHE A 50 -3.06 2.67 7.04
N PRO A 51 -2.40 3.46 7.89
CA PRO A 51 -2.54 3.36 9.35
C PRO A 51 -3.99 3.59 9.83
N ARG A 52 -4.75 4.47 9.17
CA ARG A 52 -6.19 4.68 9.46
C ARG A 52 -7.03 3.43 9.17
N CYS A 53 -6.79 2.78 8.03
CA CYS A 53 -7.43 1.50 7.67
C CYS A 53 -7.10 0.42 8.70
N TYR A 54 -5.82 0.26 9.03
CA TYR A 54 -5.39 -0.75 9.99
C TYR A 54 -5.95 -0.52 11.40
N LYS A 55 -5.99 0.74 11.85
CA LYS A 55 -6.65 1.10 13.11
C LYS A 55 -8.13 0.68 13.11
N ARG A 56 -8.85 0.95 12.02
CA ARG A 56 -10.25 0.53 11.90
C ARG A 56 -10.41 -0.99 11.91
N LEU A 57 -9.53 -1.73 11.22
CA LEU A 57 -9.49 -3.19 11.28
C LEU A 57 -9.27 -3.71 12.71
N LYS A 58 -8.39 -3.06 13.49
CA LYS A 58 -8.18 -3.36 14.91
C LYS A 58 -9.43 -3.07 15.76
N GLU A 59 -10.15 -1.98 15.50
CA GLU A 59 -11.41 -1.67 16.20
C GLU A 59 -12.49 -2.72 15.93
N VAL A 60 -12.61 -3.18 14.67
CA VAL A 60 -13.64 -4.16 14.27
C VAL A 60 -13.33 -5.56 14.80
N TYR A 61 -12.07 -6.01 14.69
CA TYR A 61 -11.72 -7.41 14.93
C TYR A 61 -10.84 -7.64 16.18
N GLY A 62 -10.37 -6.60 16.87
CA GLY A 62 -9.32 -6.69 17.89
C GLY A 62 -9.67 -7.54 19.12
N GLN A 63 -10.96 -7.76 19.39
CA GLN A 63 -11.42 -8.65 20.48
C GLN A 63 -11.49 -10.13 20.06
N SER A 64 -11.35 -10.44 18.77
CA SER A 64 -11.35 -11.81 18.27
C SER A 64 -10.02 -12.50 18.51
N ARG A 65 -10.06 -13.78 18.89
CA ARG A 65 -8.86 -14.65 18.93
C ARG A 65 -8.23 -14.84 17.55
N GLU A 66 -9.00 -14.62 16.49
CA GLU A 66 -8.58 -14.70 15.09
C GLU A 66 -8.43 -13.32 14.44
N PHE A 67 -8.24 -12.25 15.25
CA PHE A 67 -8.10 -10.87 14.80
C PHE A 67 -7.29 -10.74 13.50
N ARG A 68 -6.10 -11.33 13.45
CA ARG A 68 -5.17 -11.17 12.32
C ARG A 68 -5.75 -11.72 11.02
N TYR A 69 -6.30 -12.93 11.08
CA TYR A 69 -6.92 -13.57 9.94
C TYR A 69 -8.13 -12.78 9.43
N LEU A 70 -9.04 -12.41 10.33
CA LEU A 70 -10.24 -11.67 9.96
C LEU A 70 -9.92 -10.28 9.39
N ALA A 71 -8.94 -9.59 9.97
CA ALA A 71 -8.48 -8.30 9.46
C ALA A 71 -7.83 -8.42 8.08
N ALA A 72 -6.92 -9.38 7.88
CA ALA A 72 -6.27 -9.62 6.59
C ALA A 72 -7.30 -10.01 5.51
N ARG A 73 -8.18 -10.98 5.81
CA ARG A 73 -9.26 -11.40 4.92
C ARG A 73 -10.19 -10.24 4.56
N ARG A 74 -10.58 -9.40 5.53
CA ARG A 74 -11.42 -8.23 5.27
C ARG A 74 -10.70 -7.23 4.37
N PHE A 75 -9.43 -6.93 4.64
CA PHE A 75 -8.64 -6.01 3.83
C PHE A 75 -8.56 -6.48 2.38
N ILE A 76 -8.16 -7.73 2.15
CA ILE A 76 -8.06 -8.34 0.80
C ILE A 76 -9.41 -8.24 0.07
N LYS A 77 -10.49 -8.71 0.68
CA LYS A 77 -11.80 -8.72 0.03
C LYS A 77 -12.34 -7.33 -0.31
N CYS A 78 -11.85 -6.29 0.37
CA CYS A 78 -12.28 -4.92 0.18
C CYS A 78 -11.41 -4.13 -0.81
N ASN A 79 -10.20 -4.62 -1.10
CA ASN A 79 -9.16 -3.84 -1.79
C ASN A 79 -8.36 -4.62 -2.83
N CYS A 80 -8.43 -5.94 -2.87
CA CYS A 80 -7.55 -6.82 -3.66
C CYS A 80 -8.32 -8.12 -3.98
N GLY A 81 -9.55 -7.98 -4.47
CA GLY A 81 -10.57 -9.03 -4.50
C GLY A 81 -10.99 -9.48 -5.88
N GLU A 82 -10.62 -8.75 -6.92
CA GLU A 82 -10.76 -9.14 -8.32
C GLU A 82 -9.58 -10.02 -8.73
N PHE A 83 -9.77 -10.81 -9.79
CA PHE A 83 -8.74 -11.68 -10.33
C PHE A 83 -8.42 -11.19 -11.74
N ASP A 84 -7.42 -10.32 -11.85
CA ASP A 84 -7.12 -9.53 -13.05
C ASP A 84 -5.68 -9.69 -13.56
N ASN A 85 -4.85 -10.48 -12.88
CA ASN A 85 -3.41 -10.66 -13.12
C ASN A 85 -2.57 -9.39 -12.89
N VAL A 86 -3.12 -8.37 -12.23
CA VAL A 86 -2.37 -7.22 -11.75
C VAL A 86 -1.85 -7.55 -10.35
N LEU A 87 -0.63 -7.11 -10.05
CA LEU A 87 -0.03 -7.36 -8.74
C LEU A 87 -0.59 -6.36 -7.72
N ASP A 88 -1.33 -6.86 -6.74
CA ASP A 88 -1.73 -6.08 -5.57
C ASP A 88 -0.55 -5.69 -4.68
N VAL A 89 0.54 -6.46 -4.71
CA VAL A 89 1.77 -6.12 -3.99
C VAL A 89 2.93 -6.15 -4.98
N ASP A 90 3.54 -5.00 -5.22
CA ASP A 90 4.64 -4.88 -6.18
C ASP A 90 6.00 -5.36 -5.64
N ASP A 91 7.05 -5.20 -6.42
CA ASP A 91 8.42 -5.60 -6.08
C ASP A 91 9.05 -4.74 -4.97
N ASN A 92 8.50 -3.55 -4.70
CA ASN A 92 8.88 -2.68 -3.60
C ASN A 92 8.07 -2.97 -2.32
N GLY A 93 7.03 -3.81 -2.42
CA GLY A 93 6.14 -4.13 -1.31
C GLY A 93 5.07 -3.08 -1.07
N LEU A 94 4.81 -2.20 -2.05
CA LEU A 94 3.64 -1.35 -2.03
C LEU A 94 2.40 -2.18 -2.34
N ILE A 95 1.39 -2.04 -1.49
CA ILE A 95 0.07 -2.59 -1.72
C ILE A 95 -0.69 -1.59 -2.60
N HIS A 96 -1.34 -2.07 -3.65
CA HIS A 96 -2.13 -1.30 -4.61
C HIS A 96 -3.61 -1.67 -4.50
N PRO A 97 -4.39 -0.99 -3.63
CA PRO A 97 -5.82 -1.23 -3.51
C PRO A 97 -6.57 -0.93 -4.81
N GLU A 98 -7.39 -1.87 -5.24
CA GLU A 98 -8.29 -1.75 -6.37
C GLU A 98 -9.76 -1.51 -5.94
N LEU A 99 -10.55 -1.06 -6.92
CA LEU A 99 -11.98 -0.87 -6.74
C LEU A 99 -12.74 -2.19 -6.95
N VAL A 100 -12.78 -3.02 -5.91
CA VAL A 100 -13.52 -4.29 -5.96
C VAL A 100 -15.03 -4.09 -6.08
N THR A 101 -15.71 -5.03 -6.75
CA THR A 101 -17.17 -5.10 -6.73
C THR A 101 -17.65 -5.46 -5.32
N CYS A 102 -18.32 -4.52 -4.66
CA CYS A 102 -18.82 -4.67 -3.30
C CYS A 102 -20.33 -4.37 -3.25
N PRO A 103 -21.18 -5.31 -2.82
CA PRO A 103 -22.63 -5.10 -2.75
C PRO A 103 -23.05 -4.10 -1.67
N MET A 104 -22.16 -3.78 -0.71
CA MET A 104 -22.42 -2.84 0.37
C MET A 104 -21.95 -1.41 0.04
N ARG A 105 -21.49 -1.15 -1.19
CA ARG A 105 -20.97 0.18 -1.56
C ARG A 105 -22.10 1.22 -1.50
N GLY A 106 -21.84 2.37 -0.89
CA GLY A 106 -22.83 3.40 -0.55
C GLY A 106 -23.48 3.24 0.82
N GLU A 107 -23.46 2.04 1.41
CA GLU A 107 -24.10 1.72 2.70
C GLU A 107 -23.11 1.22 3.77
N CYS A 108 -21.91 0.80 3.36
CA CYS A 108 -20.91 0.23 4.24
C CYS A 108 -20.36 1.29 5.20
N LEU A 109 -20.45 1.02 6.51
CA LEU A 109 -19.90 1.88 7.56
C LEU A 109 -18.37 2.05 7.51
N ASP A 110 -17.67 1.19 6.78
CA ASP A 110 -16.21 1.21 6.63
C ASP A 110 -15.76 1.74 5.26
N GLU A 111 -16.67 2.26 4.44
CA GLU A 111 -16.32 2.83 3.14
C GLU A 111 -15.43 4.07 3.26
N GLY A 112 -14.38 4.15 2.45
CA GLY A 112 -13.36 5.20 2.54
C GLY A 112 -12.45 5.09 3.76
N ILE A 113 -12.56 4.00 4.53
CA ILE A 113 -11.69 3.71 5.67
C ILE A 113 -10.98 2.38 5.46
N ILE A 114 -11.72 1.27 5.31
CA ILE A 114 -11.15 -0.06 5.03
C ILE A 114 -11.01 -0.27 3.52
N CYS A 115 -12.05 0.01 2.74
CA CYS A 115 -11.95 0.05 1.27
C CYS A 115 -11.58 1.47 0.81
N LEU A 116 -10.88 1.56 -0.32
CA LEU A 116 -10.31 2.82 -0.82
C LEU A 116 -9.47 3.55 0.25
N PRO A 117 -8.52 2.86 0.93
CA PRO A 117 -7.79 3.44 2.04
C PRO A 117 -6.81 4.53 1.55
N GLU A 118 -6.74 5.63 2.29
CA GLU A 118 -5.76 6.69 2.02
C GLU A 118 -4.36 6.28 2.49
N ARG A 119 -3.36 6.41 1.61
CA ARG A 119 -1.97 6.13 1.93
C ARG A 119 -1.34 7.25 2.72
N GLU A 120 -0.70 6.91 3.84
CA GLU A 120 0.09 7.86 4.62
C GLU A 120 1.59 7.61 4.46
N THR A 121 2.33 8.65 4.04
CA THR A 121 3.78 8.56 3.77
C THR A 121 4.65 9.23 4.84
N GLY A 122 4.06 9.95 5.80
CA GLY A 122 4.79 10.77 6.77
C GLY A 122 5.53 11.99 6.16
N LEU A 123 5.40 12.21 4.84
CA LEU A 123 5.96 13.37 4.16
C LEU A 123 5.15 14.63 4.49
N THR A 124 5.84 15.71 4.79
CA THR A 124 5.28 17.06 4.87
C THR A 124 4.78 17.52 3.51
N ALA A 125 3.93 18.55 3.47
CA ALA A 125 3.45 19.13 2.20
C ALA A 125 4.59 19.49 1.24
N ARG A 126 5.67 20.09 1.77
CA ARG A 126 6.83 20.48 0.97
C ARG A 126 7.65 19.30 0.47
N GLU A 127 7.81 18.26 1.31
CA GLU A 127 8.46 17.02 0.90
C GLU A 127 7.65 16.29 -0.17
N LYS A 128 6.31 16.25 -0.05
CA LYS A 128 5.42 15.69 -1.07
C LYS A 128 5.58 16.45 -2.39
N GLU A 129 5.54 17.78 -2.38
CA GLU A 129 5.73 18.61 -3.57
C GLU A 129 7.08 18.32 -4.25
N ILE A 130 8.18 18.30 -3.49
CA ILE A 130 9.51 18.01 -4.02
C ILE A 130 9.59 16.58 -4.56
N ALA A 131 9.05 15.59 -3.85
CA ALA A 131 9.05 14.19 -4.29
C ALA A 131 8.25 14.01 -5.59
N GLN A 132 7.14 14.73 -5.78
CA GLN A 132 6.37 14.74 -7.03
C GLN A 132 7.18 15.35 -8.19
N LEU A 133 7.96 16.41 -7.97
CA LEU A 133 8.84 16.95 -9.01
C LEU A 133 10.02 16.03 -9.32
N VAL A 134 10.53 15.30 -8.32
CA VAL A 134 11.52 14.23 -8.53
C VAL A 134 10.94 13.12 -9.43
N ALA A 135 9.69 12.71 -9.17
CA ALA A 135 8.99 11.71 -9.98
C ALA A 135 8.79 12.17 -11.45
N LYS A 136 8.63 13.48 -11.66
CA LYS A 136 8.58 14.10 -13.01
C LYS A 136 9.95 14.20 -13.69
N GLY A 137 11.02 13.70 -13.07
CA GLY A 137 12.37 13.68 -13.65
C GLY A 137 13.17 14.97 -13.49
N MET A 138 12.67 15.96 -12.75
CA MET A 138 13.37 17.25 -12.60
C MET A 138 14.66 17.11 -11.80
N SER A 139 15.66 17.94 -12.09
CA SER A 139 16.90 18.08 -11.32
C SER A 139 16.70 18.91 -10.04
N ASN A 140 17.67 18.88 -9.11
CA ASN A 140 17.57 19.72 -7.90
C ASN A 140 17.62 21.22 -8.23
N GLU A 141 18.38 21.60 -9.25
CA GLU A 141 18.49 22.97 -9.76
C GLU A 141 17.17 23.43 -10.38
N GLU A 142 16.51 22.57 -11.14
CA GLU A 142 15.20 22.86 -11.73
C GLU A 142 14.12 23.00 -10.66
N ILE A 143 14.11 22.11 -9.66
CA ILE A 143 13.19 22.17 -8.51
C ILE A 143 13.45 23.44 -7.70
N ALA A 144 14.72 23.77 -7.44
CA ALA A 144 15.10 24.98 -6.71
C ALA A 144 14.60 26.25 -7.39
N ARG A 145 14.77 26.34 -8.72
CA ARG A 145 14.24 27.45 -9.53
C ARG A 145 12.72 27.49 -9.52
N MET A 146 12.06 26.36 -9.76
CA MET A 146 10.60 26.29 -9.82
C MET A 146 9.94 26.67 -8.50
N LEU A 147 10.55 26.28 -7.39
CA LEU A 147 10.00 26.47 -6.06
C LEU A 147 10.60 27.67 -5.30
N PHE A 148 11.45 28.47 -5.96
CA PHE A 148 12.13 29.65 -5.42
C PHE A 148 12.87 29.40 -4.09
N ILE A 149 13.61 28.30 -3.99
CA ILE A 149 14.42 27.93 -2.81
C ILE A 149 15.86 27.58 -3.18
N GLY A 150 16.75 27.51 -2.18
CA GLY A 150 18.14 27.09 -2.40
C GLY A 150 18.26 25.61 -2.80
N ILE A 151 19.24 25.30 -3.67
CA ILE A 151 19.54 23.92 -4.10
C ILE A 151 19.82 23.00 -2.90
N ASP A 152 20.51 23.50 -1.88
CA ASP A 152 20.81 22.71 -0.69
C ASP A 152 19.56 22.40 0.14
N ALA A 153 18.57 23.30 0.15
CA ALA A 153 17.26 23.00 0.75
C ALA A 153 16.56 21.86 0.00
N VAL A 154 16.60 21.85 -1.34
CA VAL A 154 16.07 20.74 -2.15
C VAL A 154 16.77 19.42 -1.80
N LYS A 155 18.12 19.42 -1.72
CA LYS A 155 18.90 18.24 -1.33
C LYS A 155 18.47 17.73 0.05
N SER A 156 18.34 18.62 1.05
CA SER A 156 17.89 18.27 2.40
C SER A 156 16.48 17.68 2.40
N HIS A 157 15.54 18.26 1.65
CA HIS A 157 14.19 17.72 1.52
C HIS A 157 14.18 16.34 0.86
N VAL A 158 14.95 16.13 -0.22
CA VAL A 158 15.08 14.81 -0.87
C VAL A 158 15.65 13.78 0.10
N GLN A 159 16.69 14.12 0.86
CA GLN A 159 17.25 13.23 1.89
C GLN A 159 16.24 12.89 2.98
N ASN A 160 15.44 13.87 3.41
CA ASN A 160 14.36 13.62 4.36
C ASN A 160 13.27 12.71 3.79
N CYS A 161 12.91 12.86 2.51
CA CYS A 161 11.97 11.97 1.83
C CYS A 161 12.50 10.53 1.81
N LEU A 162 13.75 10.35 1.39
CA LEU A 162 14.41 9.04 1.36
C LEU A 162 14.42 8.39 2.74
N ARG A 163 14.82 9.13 3.77
CA ARG A 163 14.84 8.62 5.15
C ARG A 163 13.45 8.24 5.65
N LYS A 164 12.43 9.08 5.43
CA LYS A 164 11.06 8.85 5.90
C LYS A 164 10.40 7.66 5.20
N LEU A 165 10.67 7.49 3.90
CA LEU A 165 10.16 6.39 3.10
C LEU A 165 11.04 5.13 3.15
N ASN A 166 12.16 5.18 3.89
CA ASN A 166 13.16 4.11 3.96
C ASN A 166 13.69 3.69 2.58
N LEU A 167 14.03 4.68 1.75
CA LEU A 167 14.57 4.51 0.39
C LEU A 167 16.05 4.90 0.35
N HIS A 168 16.81 4.26 -0.53
CA HIS A 168 18.27 4.42 -0.58
C HIS A 168 18.75 5.43 -1.64
N CYS A 169 17.97 5.71 -2.68
CA CYS A 169 18.40 6.62 -3.74
C CYS A 169 17.24 7.39 -4.37
N ARG A 170 17.58 8.49 -5.06
CA ARG A 170 16.64 9.35 -5.78
C ARG A 170 15.77 8.58 -6.79
N ALA A 171 16.37 7.59 -7.48
CA ALA A 171 15.63 6.77 -8.44
C ALA A 171 14.53 5.96 -7.76
N SER A 172 14.80 5.38 -6.58
CA SER A 172 13.78 4.71 -5.77
C SER A 172 12.69 5.68 -5.32
N LEU A 173 13.02 6.94 -4.97
CA LEU A 173 12.01 7.96 -4.64
C LEU A 173 11.10 8.26 -5.84
N SER A 174 11.68 8.44 -7.03
CA SER A 174 10.93 8.65 -8.26
C SER A 174 9.98 7.49 -8.56
N SER A 175 10.49 6.25 -8.50
CA SER A 175 9.71 5.03 -8.72
C SER A 175 8.58 4.91 -7.70
N TYR A 176 8.87 5.09 -6.41
CA TYR A 176 7.89 4.99 -5.32
C TYR A 176 6.72 5.96 -5.51
N ILE A 177 7.02 7.23 -5.81
CA ILE A 177 5.97 8.25 -5.99
C ILE A 177 5.16 7.98 -7.26
N THR A 178 5.79 7.50 -8.32
CA THR A 178 5.09 7.13 -9.56
C THR A 178 4.12 5.99 -9.34
N GLN A 179 4.57 4.92 -8.67
CA GLN A 179 3.75 3.76 -8.29
C GLN A 179 2.65 4.11 -7.29
N MET A 180 2.86 5.11 -6.43
CA MET A 180 1.85 5.55 -5.49
C MET A 180 0.70 6.33 -6.16
N ASN A 181 0.98 7.01 -7.27
CA ASN A 181 0.00 7.82 -8.01
C ASN A 181 -0.73 7.03 -9.10
N SER A 182 -0.25 5.85 -9.45
CA SER A 182 -0.87 4.92 -10.42
C SER A 182 -1.97 4.10 -9.77
#